data_AF-A0A9D9T1U0-F1
#
_entry.id   AF-A0A9D9T1U0-F1
#
_cell.length_a   1.000
_cell.length_b   1.000
_cell.length_c   1.000
_cell.angle_alpha   90.00
_cell.angle_beta   90.00
_cell.angle_gamma   90.00
#
_symmetry.space_group_name_H-M   'P 1'
#
loop_
_entity.id
_entity.type
_entity.pdbx_description
1 polymer ?
#
loop_
_entity_poly.entity_id
_entity_poly.type
_entity_poly.pdbx_seq_one_letter_code
_entity_poly.pdbx_strand_id
1 'polypeptide(L)' 'LLQVADPLRRLRELYRDRDPLYRETAQFIIETGRPSVATMVNMILMQLELAGLVDPAQVPATVGVRLPR' A
#
# COMPACT_ATOMS: atom_id res chain seq x y z
N LEU A 1 3.76 21.22 -3.28
CA LEU A 1 3.42 20.80 -1.90
C LEU A 1 4.59 20.94 -0.93
N LEU A 2 5.79 20.46 -1.28
CA LEU A 2 6.99 20.56 -0.43
C LEU A 2 8.00 21.64 -0.89
N GLN A 3 7.71 22.37 -1.96
CA GLN A 3 8.54 23.46 -2.48
C GLN A 3 8.34 24.74 -1.64
N VAL A 4 8.75 24.67 -0.37
CA VAL A 4 8.64 25.75 0.64
C VAL A 4 9.96 25.89 1.39
N ALA A 5 10.11 26.94 2.20
CA ALA A 5 11.35 27.23 2.92
C ALA A 5 11.77 26.11 3.90
N ASP A 6 10.81 25.45 4.57
CA ASP A 6 11.07 24.29 5.44
C ASP A 6 10.21 23.08 4.99
N PRO A 7 10.74 22.24 4.10
CA PRO A 7 10.02 21.07 3.59
C PRO A 7 9.70 20.03 4.67
N LEU A 8 10.55 19.89 5.70
CA LEU A 8 10.38 18.87 6.73
C LEU A 8 9.26 19.27 7.70
N ARG A 9 9.20 20.54 8.10
CA ARG A 9 8.05 21.07 8.83
C ARG A 9 6.76 20.90 8.03
N ARG A 10 6.78 21.25 6.73
CA ARG A 10 5.61 21.10 5.86
C ARG A 10 5.15 19.66 5.74
N LEU A 11 6.08 18.70 5.65
CA LEU A 11 5.74 17.28 5.61
C LEU A 11 5.03 16.82 6.89
N ARG A 12 5.51 17.24 8.07
CA ARG A 12 4.87 16.90 9.37
C ARG A 12 3.47 17.49 9.50
N GLU A 13 3.28 18.73 9.07
CA GLU A 13 1.96 19.38 9.04
C GLU A 13 1.00 18.63 8.11
N LEU A 14 1.45 18.32 6.88
CA LEU A 14 0.66 17.54 5.93
C LEU A 14 0.32 16.15 6.46
N TYR A 15 1.25 15.47 7.14
CA TYR A 15 0.97 14.18 7.77
C TYR A 15 -0.13 14.31 8.82
N ARG A 16 0.01 15.23 9.78
CA ARG A 16 -0.99 15.47 10.83
C ARG A 16 -2.39 15.72 10.26
N ASP A 17 -2.47 16.54 9.21
CA ASP A 17 -3.75 16.97 8.67
C ASP A 17 -4.40 15.92 7.74
N ARG A 18 -3.60 15.11 7.03
CA ARG A 18 -4.11 14.19 6.00
C ARG A 18 -4.18 12.73 6.42
N ASP A 19 -3.32 12.30 7.33
CA ASP A 19 -3.28 10.92 7.81
C ASP A 19 -4.64 10.43 8.35
N PRO A 20 -5.43 11.24 9.11
CA PRO A 20 -6.78 10.84 9.50
C PRO A 20 -7.72 10.60 8.31
N LEU A 21 -7.68 11.48 7.30
CA LEU A 21 -8.52 11.38 6.10
C LEU A 21 -8.19 10.14 5.27
N TYR A 22 -6.89 9.82 5.13
CA TYR A 22 -6.47 8.59 4.46
C TYR A 22 -6.97 7.35 5.21
N ARG A 23 -6.84 7.31 6.54
CA ARG A 23 -7.31 6.18 7.35
C ARG A 23 -8.82 6.00 7.34
N GLU A 24 -9.59 7.08 7.32
CA GLU A 24 -11.06 7.02 7.29
C GLU A 24 -11.57 6.27 6.06
N THR A 25 -10.92 6.48 4.91
CA THR A 25 -11.34 5.88 3.64
C THR A 25 -10.68 4.54 3.32
N ALA A 26 -9.56 4.21 3.97
CA ALA A 26 -8.76 3.04 3.64
C ALA A 26 -9.35 1.77 4.25
N GLN A 27 -9.66 0.78 3.39
CA GLN A 27 -10.02 -0.58 3.85
C GLN A 27 -8.79 -1.34 4.38
N PHE A 28 -7.60 -1.05 3.82
CA PHE A 28 -6.34 -1.67 4.20
C PHE A 28 -5.25 -0.61 4.33
N ILE A 29 -4.38 -0.79 5.32
CA ILE A 29 -3.20 0.07 5.55
C ILE A 29 -1.95 -0.83 5.50
N ILE A 30 -0.98 -0.47 4.66
CA ILE A 30 0.25 -1.25 4.46
C ILE A 30 1.46 -0.34 4.70
N GLU A 31 2.35 -0.75 5.61
CA GLU A 31 3.58 -0.03 5.91
C GLU A 31 4.67 -0.30 4.87
N THR A 32 5.31 0.76 4.37
CA THR A 32 6.23 0.69 3.22
C THR A 32 7.72 0.70 3.60
N GLY A 33 8.07 0.61 4.89
CA GLY A 33 9.44 0.90 5.37
C GLY A 33 10.48 -0.22 5.23
N ARG A 34 10.05 -1.49 5.16
CA ARG A 34 10.93 -2.67 5.07
C ARG A 34 10.88 -3.46 3.73
N PRO A 35 9.73 -3.56 3.03
CA PRO A 35 9.62 -4.40 1.84
C PRO A 35 10.13 -3.70 0.57
N SER A 36 10.58 -4.49 -0.41
CA SER A 36 10.76 -3.99 -1.78
C SER A 36 9.41 -3.57 -2.39
N VAL A 37 9.44 -2.75 -3.45
CA VAL A 37 8.21 -2.39 -4.19
C VAL A 37 7.46 -3.62 -4.67
N ALA A 38 8.17 -4.62 -5.21
CA ALA A 38 7.55 -5.88 -5.66
C ALA A 38 6.89 -6.65 -4.51
N THR A 39 7.55 -6.71 -3.34
CA THR A 39 6.97 -7.32 -2.13
C THR A 39 5.72 -6.57 -1.68
N MET A 40 5.75 -5.24 -1.71
CA MET A 40 4.60 -4.41 -1.34
C MET A 40 3.41 -4.58 -2.28
N VAL A 41 3.65 -4.65 -3.59
CA VAL A 41 2.59 -4.96 -4.58
C VAL A 41 1.97 -6.33 -4.29
N ASN A 42 2.79 -7.33 -3.99
CA ASN A 42 2.28 -8.66 -3.62
C ASN A 42 1.43 -8.65 -2.35
N MET A 43 1.80 -7.86 -1.33
CA MET A 43 0.99 -7.71 -0.13
C MET A 43 -0.36 -7.05 -0.44
N ILE A 44 -0.39 -6.04 -1.32
CA ILE A 44 -1.63 -5.40 -1.78
C ILE A 44 -2.52 -6.44 -2.47
N LEU A 45 -1.97 -7.19 -3.43
CA LEU A 45 -2.73 -8.23 -4.15
C LEU A 45 -3.32 -9.26 -3.20
N MET A 46 -2.54 -9.73 -2.22
CA MET A 46 -3.03 -10.68 -1.21
C MET A 46 -4.19 -10.10 -0.38
N GLN A 47 -4.16 -8.83 0.03
CA GLN A 47 -5.29 -8.21 0.75
C GLN A 47 -6.54 -8.14 -0.13
N LEU A 48 -6.38 -7.82 -1.42
CA LEU A 48 -7.49 -7.75 -2.37
C LEU A 48 -8.08 -9.14 -2.67
N GLU A 49 -7.24 -10.17 -2.81
CA GLU A 49 -7.67 -11.56 -3.00
C GLU A 49 -8.50 -12.04 -1.79
N LEU A 50 -8.00 -11.82 -0.57
CA LEU A 50 -8.70 -12.19 0.66
C LEU A 50 -10.02 -11.42 0.84
N ALA A 51 -10.10 -10.20 0.30
CA ALA A 51 -11.33 -9.41 0.28
C ALA A 51 -12.31 -9.83 -0.83
N GLY A 52 -11.93 -10.76 -1.71
CA GLY A 52 -12.74 -11.17 -2.86
C GLY A 52 -12.86 -10.10 -3.95
N LEU A 53 -11.95 -9.13 -3.98
CA LEU A 53 -11.98 -7.99 -4.90
C LEU A 53 -11.23 -8.24 -6.21
N VAL A 54 -10.37 -9.26 -6.25
CA VAL A 54 -9.62 -9.68 -7.43
C VAL A 54 -9.68 -11.20 -7.60
N ASP A 55 -9.69 -11.65 -8.85
CA ASP A 55 -9.60 -13.07 -9.19
C ASP A 55 -8.11 -13.49 -9.20
N PRO A 56 -7.68 -14.40 -8.31
CA PRO A 56 -6.30 -14.87 -8.26
C PRO A 56 -5.86 -15.58 -9.55
N ALA A 57 -6.81 -16.05 -10.38
CA ALA A 57 -6.50 -16.64 -11.69
C ALA A 57 -6.11 -15.57 -12.73
N GLN A 58 -6.53 -14.31 -12.55
CA GLN A 58 -6.23 -13.20 -13.46
C GLN A 58 -5.03 -12.38 -13.00
N VAL A 59 -4.88 -12.16 -11.69
CA VAL A 59 -3.78 -11.36 -11.12
C VAL A 59 -3.24 -12.04 -9.85
N PRO A 60 -2.39 -13.08 -9.99
CA PRO A 60 -1.91 -13.83 -8.84
C PRO A 60 -0.90 -13.02 -8.01
N ALA A 61 -1.10 -12.97 -6.69
CA ALA A 61 -0.03 -12.63 -5.77
C ALA A 61 1.14 -13.62 -5.93
N THR A 62 2.35 -13.12 -6.22
CA THR A 62 3.50 -13.98 -6.60
C THR A 62 4.06 -14.77 -5.41
N VAL A 63 3.68 -14.43 -4.18
CA VAL A 63 4.14 -15.12 -2.96
C VAL A 63 3.25 -16.34 -2.70
N GLY A 64 3.66 -17.50 -3.22
CA GLY A 64 3.01 -18.80 -2.94
C GLY A 64 2.50 -19.56 -4.16
N VAL A 65 2.49 -18.97 -5.36
CA VAL A 65 2.11 -19.68 -6.57
C VAL A 65 3.25 -20.60 -7.02
N ARG A 66 3.17 -21.86 -6.58
CA ARG A 66 3.88 -22.95 -7.25
C ARG A 66 3.10 -23.27 -8.53
N LEU A 67 3.50 -22.64 -9.64
CA LEU A 67 2.96 -22.95 -10.96
C LEU A 67 3.05 -24.47 -11.21
N PRO A 68 1.95 -25.19 -11.54
CA PRO A 68 2.06 -26.57 -11.97
C PRO A 68 2.83 -26.62 -13.30
N ARG A 69 3.77 -27.57 -13.40
CA ARG A 69 4.56 -27.83 -14.62
C ARG A 69 3.71 -28.46 -15.71
#